data_AF-A0A7W0KU66-F1
#
_entry.id   AF-A0A7W0KU66-F1
#
_cell.length_a   1.000
_cell.length_b   1.000
_cell.length_c   1.000
_cell.angle_alpha   90.00
_cell.angle_beta   90.00
_cell.angle_gamma   90.00
#
_symmetry.space_group_name_H-M   'P 1'
#
loop_
_entity.id
_entity.type
_entity.pdbx_description
1 polymer ?
#
loop_
_entity_poly.entity_id
_entity_poly.type
_entity_poly.pdbx_seq_one_letter_code
_entity_poly.pdbx_strand_id
1 'polypeptide(L)'
;MIDPLPGARARALLVGSRFADVRWVERTGSTNADVIALARHGEPEGIVVVADHQSAGRGRRGRTWEAPPGASLMATVLLRPWSAVAGMATMAIALAAAEAVEELTGLAPRLKWPNDLVVPGDGSGHDRKLAGILAEADWPAASHIAGGWLPPATDARVVVAVGIGINVAWGDQMPEELSGSAVSLDELIAPVAPPDRVD
;
A
#
# COMPACT_ATOMS: atom_id res chain seq x y z
N MET A 1 -1.32 17.90 -25.87
CA MET A 1 -2.08 17.96 -24.60
C MET A 1 -1.10 17.45 -23.56
N ILE A 2 -0.75 18.25 -22.55
CA ILE A 2 0.16 17.77 -21.48
C ILE A 2 -0.66 16.76 -20.67
N ASP A 3 -0.16 15.52 -20.53
CA ASP A 3 -0.84 14.52 -19.69
C ASP A 3 -0.87 15.05 -18.25
N PRO A 4 -2.01 15.00 -17.54
CA PRO A 4 -2.07 15.52 -16.18
C PRO A 4 -1.09 14.76 -15.28
N LEU A 5 -0.45 15.50 -14.37
CA LEU A 5 0.44 14.93 -13.35
C LEU A 5 -0.21 13.71 -12.67
N PRO A 6 0.54 12.66 -12.28
CA PRO A 6 -0.01 11.40 -11.78
C PRO A 6 -1.07 11.58 -10.68
N GLY A 7 -0.82 12.47 -9.71
CA GLY A 7 -1.78 12.78 -8.66
C GLY A 7 -3.06 13.47 -9.15
N ALA A 8 -2.97 14.35 -10.15
CA ALA A 8 -4.15 14.99 -10.75
C ALA A 8 -4.99 13.98 -11.54
N ARG A 9 -4.33 13.09 -12.30
CA ARG A 9 -4.97 11.98 -13.00
C ARG A 9 -5.69 11.03 -12.04
N ALA A 10 -5.02 10.63 -10.95
CA ALA A 10 -5.61 9.76 -9.94
C ALA A 10 -6.87 10.38 -9.31
N ARG A 11 -6.83 11.66 -8.92
CA ARG A 11 -8.00 12.38 -8.39
C ARG A 11 -9.15 12.40 -9.39
N ALA A 12 -8.87 12.70 -10.66
CA ALA A 12 -9.89 12.76 -11.70
C ALA A 12 -10.60 11.41 -11.91
N LEU A 13 -9.84 10.30 -11.90
CA LEU A 13 -10.39 8.95 -12.07
C LEU A 13 -11.21 8.49 -10.85
N LEU A 14 -10.95 9.03 -9.66
CA LEU A 14 -11.63 8.65 -8.42
C LEU A 14 -12.80 9.56 -8.03
N VAL A 15 -13.12 10.57 -8.85
CA VAL A 15 -14.29 11.44 -8.63
C VAL A 15 -15.56 10.59 -8.50
N GLY A 16 -16.36 10.87 -7.47
CA GLY A 16 -17.60 10.15 -7.18
C GLY A 16 -17.41 8.85 -6.38
N SER A 17 -16.17 8.38 -6.20
CA SER A 17 -15.86 7.32 -5.25
C SER A 17 -15.69 7.87 -3.82
N ARG A 18 -15.77 6.98 -2.82
CA ARG A 18 -15.43 7.32 -1.44
C ARG A 18 -13.93 7.57 -1.21
N PHE A 19 -13.09 7.40 -2.23
CA PHE A 19 -11.64 7.52 -2.17
C PHE A 19 -11.10 8.70 -3.00
N ALA A 20 -11.95 9.70 -3.28
CA ALA A 20 -11.60 10.83 -4.13
C ALA A 20 -10.58 11.81 -3.53
N ASP A 21 -10.42 11.85 -2.19
CA ASP A 21 -9.39 12.66 -1.52
C ASP A 21 -8.04 11.95 -1.58
N VAL A 22 -7.33 12.14 -2.70
CA VAL A 22 -5.96 11.64 -2.90
C VAL A 22 -4.94 12.73 -2.55
N ARG A 23 -4.12 12.48 -1.55
CA ARG A 23 -3.01 13.34 -1.12
C ARG A 23 -1.70 12.73 -1.60
N TRP A 24 -1.25 13.19 -2.76
CA TRP A 24 0.02 12.76 -3.36
C TRP A 24 1.15 13.66 -2.87
N VAL A 25 2.23 13.05 -2.38
CA VAL A 25 3.44 13.74 -1.91
C VAL A 25 4.68 13.15 -2.57
N GLU A 26 5.68 13.97 -2.83
CA GLU A 26 6.95 13.50 -3.41
C GLU A 26 7.69 12.58 -2.43
N ARG A 27 7.74 12.97 -1.14
CA ARG A 27 8.51 12.27 -0.12
C ARG A 27 7.83 12.32 1.24
N THR A 28 7.85 11.19 1.95
CA THR A 28 7.46 11.09 3.36
C THR A 28 8.34 10.08 4.10
N GLY A 29 8.20 10.01 5.44
CA GLY A 29 8.73 8.89 6.22
C GLY A 29 7.95 7.60 5.90
N SER A 30 6.63 7.62 6.08
CA SER A 30 5.74 6.48 5.80
C SER A 30 4.31 6.96 5.59
N THR A 31 3.68 6.58 4.48
CA THR A 31 2.28 6.89 4.18
C THR A 31 1.33 6.37 5.27
N ASN A 32 1.63 5.23 5.91
CA ASN A 32 0.89 4.75 7.07
C ASN A 32 0.96 5.70 8.27
N ALA A 33 2.15 6.23 8.58
CA ALA A 33 2.31 7.16 9.69
C ALA A 33 1.55 8.46 9.44
N ASP A 34 1.59 8.94 8.20
CA ASP A 34 0.84 10.14 7.79
C ASP A 34 -0.66 9.93 7.93
N VAL A 35 -1.18 8.79 7.46
CA VAL A 35 -2.61 8.46 7.58
C VAL A 35 -3.07 8.36 9.03
N ILE A 36 -2.27 7.76 9.91
CA ILE A 36 -2.57 7.71 11.36
C ILE A 36 -2.57 9.13 11.94
N ALA A 37 -1.62 9.99 11.54
CA ALA A 37 -1.60 11.38 11.97
C ALA A 37 -2.87 12.12 11.48
N LEU A 38 -3.26 11.98 10.21
CA LEU A 38 -4.49 12.57 9.68
C LEU A 38 -5.72 12.12 10.48
N ALA A 39 -5.82 10.82 10.79
CA ALA A 39 -6.91 10.28 11.60
C ALA A 39 -7.01 10.94 12.97
N ARG A 40 -5.86 11.18 13.64
CA ARG A 40 -5.79 11.86 14.94
C ARG A 40 -6.17 13.34 14.87
N HIS A 41 -5.99 13.97 13.71
CA HIS A 41 -6.48 15.33 13.45
C HIS A 41 -7.98 15.38 13.08
N GLY A 42 -8.67 14.24 13.08
CA GLY A 42 -10.12 14.18 12.85
C GLY A 42 -10.53 14.04 11.38
N GLU A 43 -9.59 13.79 10.49
CA GLU A 43 -9.85 13.69 9.04
C GLU A 43 -10.76 12.49 8.69
N PRO A 44 -11.70 12.62 7.75
CA PRO A 44 -12.74 11.61 7.47
C PRO A 44 -12.20 10.34 6.82
N GLU A 45 -12.94 9.22 6.92
CA GLU A 45 -12.60 7.97 6.21
C GLU A 45 -12.52 8.23 4.70
N GLY A 46 -11.64 7.49 4.01
CA GLY A 46 -11.57 7.50 2.55
C GLY A 46 -10.40 8.30 1.98
N ILE A 47 -9.63 8.99 2.82
CA ILE A 47 -8.39 9.64 2.37
C ILE A 47 -7.39 8.58 1.92
N VAL A 48 -6.77 8.84 0.76
CA VAL A 48 -5.68 8.04 0.20
C VAL A 48 -4.42 8.90 0.19
N VAL A 49 -3.39 8.50 0.92
CA VAL A 49 -2.07 9.14 0.85
C VAL A 49 -1.21 8.32 -0.09
N VAL A 50 -0.57 8.96 -1.07
CA VAL A 50 0.36 8.33 -2.01
C VAL A 50 1.70 9.04 -1.90
N ALA A 51 2.79 8.30 -1.91
CA ALA A 51 4.14 8.86 -1.92
C ALA A 51 4.98 8.32 -3.07
N ASP A 52 5.76 9.19 -3.71
CA ASP A 52 6.77 8.74 -4.70
C ASP A 52 7.99 8.12 -4.01
N HIS A 53 8.27 8.50 -2.76
CA HIS A 53 9.33 7.90 -1.97
C HIS A 53 9.05 7.90 -0.46
N GLN A 54 9.37 6.77 0.19
CA GLN A 54 9.35 6.64 1.65
C GLN A 54 10.75 6.45 2.22
N SER A 55 11.21 7.37 3.07
CA SER A 55 12.53 7.29 3.71
C SER A 55 12.56 6.42 4.97
N ALA A 56 11.40 6.05 5.51
CA ALA A 56 11.24 5.21 6.70
C ALA A 56 10.06 4.24 6.52
N GLY A 57 10.00 3.61 5.34
CA GLY A 57 8.93 2.70 4.97
C GLY A 57 8.85 1.50 5.92
N ARG A 58 7.62 1.10 6.24
CA ARG A 58 7.37 0.09 7.29
C ARG A 58 6.82 -1.19 6.69
N GLY A 59 7.33 -2.30 7.19
CA GLY A 59 6.82 -3.65 6.99
C GLY A 59 6.40 -4.28 8.33
N ARG A 60 5.80 -5.47 8.25
CA ARG A 60 5.38 -6.20 9.44
C ARG A 60 6.55 -6.62 10.30
N ARG A 61 6.30 -6.71 11.62
CA ARG A 61 7.26 -7.16 12.65
C ARG A 61 8.55 -6.30 12.68
N GLY A 62 8.41 -5.00 12.44
CA GLY A 62 9.52 -4.05 12.50
C GLY A 62 10.49 -4.11 11.32
N ARG A 63 10.17 -4.86 10.26
CA ARG A 63 10.94 -4.84 9.01
C ARG A 63 10.73 -3.52 8.27
N THR A 64 11.70 -3.12 7.45
CA THR A 64 11.59 -1.95 6.58
C THR A 64 10.94 -2.35 5.26
N TRP A 65 10.20 -1.41 4.65
CA TRP A 65 9.82 -1.47 3.23
C TRP A 65 10.67 -0.45 2.48
N GLU A 66 11.46 -0.94 1.51
CA GLU A 66 12.38 -0.13 0.73
C GLU A 66 12.03 -0.23 -0.76
N ALA A 67 12.05 0.92 -1.44
CA ALA A 67 11.83 1.02 -2.88
C ALA A 67 12.60 2.24 -3.41
N PRO A 68 13.20 2.15 -4.61
CA PRO A 68 13.78 3.32 -5.26
C PRO A 68 12.72 4.42 -5.47
N PRO A 69 13.09 5.72 -5.43
CA PRO A 69 12.16 6.81 -5.69
C PRO A 69 11.40 6.65 -7.00
N GLY A 70 10.07 6.77 -6.95
CA GLY A 70 9.17 6.53 -8.07
C GLY A 70 9.06 5.08 -8.51
N ALA A 71 9.88 4.14 -8.06
CA ALA A 71 9.88 2.80 -8.66
C ALA A 71 8.71 1.90 -8.18
N SER A 72 7.99 2.33 -7.14
CA SER A 72 6.87 1.59 -6.56
C SER A 72 5.67 2.50 -6.28
N LEU A 73 4.46 1.96 -6.39
CA LEU A 73 3.26 2.61 -5.86
C LEU A 73 3.23 2.38 -4.35
N MET A 74 3.39 3.44 -3.56
CA MET A 74 3.27 3.43 -2.10
C MET A 74 2.03 4.24 -1.72
N ALA A 75 0.98 3.53 -1.31
CA ALA A 75 -0.30 4.15 -1.01
C ALA A 75 -0.88 3.61 0.29
N THR A 76 -1.51 4.48 1.09
CA THR A 76 -2.25 4.09 2.29
C THR A 76 -3.65 4.67 2.25
N VAL A 77 -4.63 3.82 2.56
CA VAL A 77 -6.04 4.22 2.72
C VAL A 77 -6.39 4.35 4.20
N LEU A 78 -7.05 5.45 4.56
CA LEU A 78 -7.66 5.64 5.88
C LEU A 78 -9.03 4.97 5.94
N LEU A 79 -9.17 3.93 6.76
CA LEU A 79 -10.43 3.22 6.99
C LEU A 79 -10.89 3.33 8.45
N ARG A 80 -12.21 3.23 8.67
CA ARG A 80 -12.85 3.14 9.97
C ARG A 80 -13.83 1.94 10.03
N PRO A 81 -13.36 0.69 9.88
CA PRO A 81 -14.21 -0.49 9.99
C PRO A 81 -14.79 -0.65 11.41
N TRP A 82 -15.82 -1.48 11.55
CA TRP A 82 -16.19 -1.98 12.88
C TRP A 82 -15.01 -2.77 13.45
N SER A 83 -14.76 -2.65 14.76
CA SER A 83 -13.68 -3.34 15.46
C SER A 83 -13.69 -4.86 15.21
N ALA A 84 -14.88 -5.46 15.18
CA ALA A 84 -15.10 -6.89 14.92
C ALA A 84 -14.57 -7.37 13.55
N VAL A 85 -14.42 -6.47 12.57
CA VAL A 85 -13.99 -6.80 11.20
C VAL A 85 -12.69 -6.11 10.80
N ALA A 86 -12.06 -5.35 11.69
CA ALA A 86 -10.84 -4.59 11.40
C ALA A 86 -9.69 -5.49 10.90
N GLY A 87 -9.61 -6.74 11.39
CA GLY A 87 -8.62 -7.73 10.95
C GLY A 87 -8.74 -8.14 9.48
N MET A 88 -9.89 -7.91 8.82
CA MET A 88 -10.09 -8.22 7.41
C MET A 88 -9.55 -7.14 6.47
N ALA A 89 -9.15 -5.98 6.98
CA ALA A 89 -8.73 -4.84 6.16
C ALA A 89 -7.51 -5.17 5.27
N THR A 90 -6.54 -5.91 5.79
CA THR A 90 -5.38 -6.41 5.01
C THR A 90 -5.84 -7.26 3.83
N MET A 91 -6.78 -8.18 4.06
CA MET A 91 -7.29 -9.09 3.02
C MET A 91 -8.06 -8.33 1.94
N ALA A 92 -8.88 -7.36 2.34
CA ALA A 92 -9.64 -6.53 1.41
C ALA A 92 -8.74 -5.74 0.45
N ILE A 93 -7.67 -5.10 0.96
CA ILE A 93 -6.70 -4.38 0.11
C ILE A 93 -5.88 -5.34 -0.74
N ALA A 94 -5.50 -6.50 -0.20
CA ALA A 94 -4.74 -7.48 -0.97
C ALA A 94 -5.54 -8.03 -2.15
N LEU A 95 -6.84 -8.32 -1.96
CA LEU A 95 -7.74 -8.75 -3.05
C LEU A 95 -7.91 -7.65 -4.09
N ALA A 96 -8.24 -6.43 -3.67
CA ALA A 96 -8.41 -5.29 -4.58
C ALA A 96 -7.14 -5.00 -5.40
N ALA A 97 -5.96 -5.15 -4.80
CA ALA A 97 -4.69 -4.99 -5.51
C ALA A 97 -4.40 -6.14 -6.49
N ALA A 98 -4.73 -7.37 -6.13
CA ALA A 98 -4.58 -8.51 -7.04
C ALA A 98 -5.50 -8.37 -8.27
N GLU A 99 -6.77 -7.98 -8.05
CA GLU A 99 -7.74 -7.69 -9.11
C GLU A 99 -7.26 -6.55 -10.01
N ALA A 100 -6.77 -5.46 -9.43
CA ALA A 100 -6.26 -4.32 -10.20
C ALA A 100 -5.02 -4.70 -11.05
N VAL A 101 -4.11 -5.49 -10.51
CA VAL A 101 -2.94 -5.99 -11.27
C VAL A 101 -3.40 -6.87 -12.42
N GLU A 102 -4.33 -7.80 -12.17
CA GLU A 102 -4.86 -8.70 -13.21
C GLU A 102 -5.59 -7.92 -14.31
N GLU A 103 -6.44 -6.96 -13.96
CA GLU A 103 -7.17 -6.14 -14.94
C GLU A 103 -6.23 -5.30 -15.81
N LEU A 104 -5.18 -4.71 -15.22
CA LEU A 104 -4.28 -3.79 -15.93
C LEU A 104 -3.19 -4.50 -16.73
N THR A 105 -2.81 -5.72 -16.33
CA THR A 105 -1.62 -6.38 -16.87
C THR A 105 -1.86 -7.79 -17.39
N GLY A 106 -2.99 -8.42 -17.07
CA GLY A 106 -3.24 -9.84 -17.29
C GLY A 106 -2.46 -10.77 -16.36
N LEU A 107 -1.60 -10.24 -15.48
CA LEU A 107 -0.88 -11.01 -14.48
C LEU A 107 -1.80 -11.28 -13.28
N ALA A 108 -2.00 -12.55 -12.93
CA ALA A 108 -2.78 -12.93 -11.74
C ALA A 108 -1.84 -13.26 -10.55
N PRO A 109 -1.45 -12.28 -9.71
CA PRO A 109 -0.64 -12.56 -8.54
C PRO A 109 -1.40 -13.40 -7.50
N ARG A 110 -0.68 -14.27 -6.81
CA ARG A 110 -1.21 -15.06 -5.69
C ARG A 110 -1.10 -14.30 -4.39
N LEU A 111 -2.08 -14.50 -3.50
CA LEU A 111 -1.97 -14.05 -2.14
C LEU A 111 -1.17 -15.04 -1.29
N LYS A 112 0.03 -14.65 -0.87
CA LYS A 112 0.81 -15.36 0.15
C LYS A 112 0.44 -14.81 1.52
N TRP A 113 -0.25 -15.64 2.29
CA TRP A 113 -0.73 -15.24 3.62
C TRP A 113 0.43 -14.77 4.52
N PRO A 114 0.27 -13.70 5.31
CA PRO A 114 -0.98 -12.93 5.49
C PRO A 114 -1.09 -11.65 4.65
N ASN A 115 -0.05 -11.25 3.91
CA ASN A 115 0.06 -9.83 3.52
C ASN A 115 0.93 -9.57 2.29
N ASP A 116 1.28 -10.60 1.52
CA ASP A 116 2.16 -10.44 0.36
C ASP A 116 1.42 -10.87 -0.91
N LEU A 117 1.47 -10.05 -1.96
CA LEU A 117 1.17 -10.50 -3.31
C LEU A 117 2.45 -11.02 -3.93
N VAL A 118 2.36 -12.21 -4.52
CA VAL A 118 3.51 -12.91 -5.06
C VAL A 118 3.20 -13.52 -6.42
N VAL A 119 4.24 -13.73 -7.21
CA VAL A 119 4.17 -14.48 -8.47
C VAL A 119 5.01 -15.75 -8.36
N PRO A 120 4.74 -16.77 -9.19
CA PRO A 120 5.63 -17.92 -9.31
C PRO A 120 7.08 -17.46 -9.57
N GLY A 121 8.02 -18.12 -8.91
CA GLY A 121 9.44 -17.88 -9.13
C GLY A 121 9.91 -18.24 -10.52
N ASP A 122 11.17 -17.93 -10.79
CA ASP A 122 11.93 -18.22 -12.01
C ASP A 122 12.42 -19.69 -12.11
N GLY A 123 11.78 -20.61 -11.39
CA GLY A 123 12.25 -21.99 -11.24
C GLY A 123 13.14 -22.24 -10.00
N SER A 124 13.42 -21.20 -9.20
CA SER A 124 14.13 -21.28 -7.91
C SER A 124 13.36 -21.99 -6.78
N GLY A 125 12.10 -22.39 -7.00
CA GLY A 125 11.26 -23.03 -5.98
C GLY A 125 10.68 -22.09 -4.92
N HIS A 126 10.88 -20.77 -5.08
CA HIS A 126 10.33 -19.75 -4.20
C HIS A 126 9.48 -18.74 -4.96
N ASP A 127 8.40 -18.28 -4.32
CA ASP A 127 7.58 -17.19 -4.84
C ASP A 127 8.33 -15.86 -4.73
N ARG A 128 8.23 -15.01 -5.76
CA ARG A 128 8.78 -13.65 -5.76
C ARG A 128 7.72 -12.64 -5.36
N LYS A 129 8.06 -11.73 -4.46
CA LYS A 129 7.15 -10.75 -3.89
C LYS A 129 6.98 -9.54 -4.81
N LEU A 130 5.74 -9.31 -5.23
CA LEU A 130 5.32 -8.17 -6.04
C LEU A 130 4.82 -7.00 -5.20
N ALA A 131 4.09 -7.30 -4.12
CA ALA A 131 3.54 -6.27 -3.24
C ALA A 131 3.52 -6.71 -1.77
N GLY A 132 3.58 -5.74 -0.87
CA GLY A 132 3.40 -5.91 0.56
C GLY A 132 2.28 -5.03 1.09
N ILE A 133 1.43 -5.60 1.93
CA ILE A 133 0.36 -4.90 2.63
C ILE A 133 0.70 -4.79 4.12
N LEU A 134 0.43 -3.63 4.72
CA LEU A 134 0.58 -3.36 6.14
C LEU A 134 -0.66 -2.61 6.67
N ALA A 135 -1.48 -3.30 7.45
CA ALA A 135 -2.52 -2.67 8.24
C ALA A 135 -2.00 -2.30 9.64
N GLU A 136 -2.14 -1.03 10.01
CA GLU A 136 -1.85 -0.51 11.35
C GLU A 136 -3.12 0.16 11.88
N ALA A 137 -3.50 -0.18 13.11
CA ALA A 137 -4.70 0.36 13.75
C ALA A 137 -4.32 1.34 14.86
N ASP A 138 -5.03 2.47 14.93
CA ASP A 138 -4.93 3.43 16.03
C ASP A 138 -6.05 3.12 17.02
N TRP A 139 -5.72 2.33 18.04
CA TRP A 139 -6.66 1.90 19.08
C TRP A 139 -6.84 3.01 20.14
N PRO A 140 -7.91 2.95 20.96
CA PRO A 140 -8.18 3.97 21.96
C PRO A 140 -6.96 4.29 22.84
N ALA A 141 -6.76 5.58 23.15
CA ALA A 141 -5.60 6.04 23.91
C ALA A 141 -5.44 5.38 25.29
N ALA A 142 -6.53 4.89 25.89
CA ALA A 142 -6.51 4.17 27.16
C ALA A 142 -5.91 2.75 27.07
N SER A 143 -5.73 2.20 25.87
CA SER A 143 -5.15 0.88 25.66
C SER A 143 -3.62 0.96 25.76
N HIS A 144 -3.07 0.51 26.88
CA HIS A 144 -1.62 0.42 27.10
C HIS A 144 -1.20 -0.99 27.50
N ILE A 145 -0.10 -1.49 26.94
CA ILE A 145 0.41 -2.85 27.18
C ILE A 145 0.62 -3.13 28.68
N ALA A 146 1.08 -2.12 29.43
CA ALA A 146 1.31 -2.23 30.88
C ALA A 146 0.01 -2.21 31.73
N GLY A 147 -1.09 -1.65 31.21
CA GLY A 147 -2.37 -1.53 31.93
C GLY A 147 -3.37 -2.64 31.61
N GLY A 148 -2.99 -3.61 30.77
CA GLY A 148 -3.89 -4.60 30.20
C GLY A 148 -4.51 -4.14 28.89
N TRP A 149 -4.67 -5.07 27.95
CA TRP A 149 -5.36 -4.79 26.69
C TRP A 149 -6.85 -4.59 26.94
N LEU A 150 -7.36 -3.39 26.65
CA LEU A 150 -8.79 -3.12 26.61
C LEU A 150 -9.30 -3.38 25.19
N PRO A 151 -10.15 -4.42 24.98
CA PRO A 151 -10.82 -4.57 23.70
C PRO A 151 -11.64 -3.32 23.42
N PRO A 152 -11.61 -2.80 22.19
CA PRO A 152 -12.66 -1.90 21.74
C PRO A 152 -14.01 -2.61 21.88
N ALA A 153 -15.06 -1.85 22.18
CA ALA A 153 -16.41 -2.38 22.08
C ALA A 153 -16.65 -2.92 20.65
N THR A 154 -17.43 -3.99 20.51
CA THR A 154 -17.64 -4.66 19.23
C THR A 154 -18.39 -3.80 18.21
N ASP A 155 -19.10 -2.78 18.70
CA ASP A 155 -19.79 -1.73 17.97
C ASP A 155 -18.94 -0.45 17.83
N ALA A 156 -17.67 -0.45 18.24
CA ALA A 156 -16.78 0.67 18.01
C ALA A 156 -16.26 0.68 16.57
N ARG A 157 -16.16 1.88 16.00
CA ARG A 157 -15.39 2.14 14.78
C ARG A 157 -13.93 2.38 15.17
N VAL A 158 -12.99 1.77 14.46
CA VAL A 158 -11.56 1.90 14.76
C VAL A 158 -10.79 2.38 13.56
N VAL A 159 -9.84 3.28 13.77
CA VAL A 159 -8.98 3.78 12.70
C VAL A 159 -8.03 2.66 12.27
N VAL A 160 -7.98 2.40 10.96
CA VAL A 160 -7.02 1.50 10.34
C VAL A 160 -6.40 2.20 9.13
N ALA A 161 -5.09 2.40 9.19
CA ALA A 161 -4.27 2.74 8.03
C ALA A 161 -3.89 1.43 7.32
N VAL A 162 -4.32 1.26 6.07
CA VAL A 162 -3.94 0.07 5.28
C VAL A 162 -3.05 0.50 4.13
N GLY A 163 -1.75 0.32 4.33
CA GLY A 163 -0.70 0.62 3.36
C GLY A 163 -0.47 -0.54 2.42
N ILE A 164 -0.22 -0.23 1.15
CA ILE A 164 0.27 -1.14 0.14
C ILE A 164 1.48 -0.53 -0.58
N GLY A 165 2.53 -1.33 -0.70
CA GLY A 165 3.64 -1.09 -1.61
C GLY A 165 3.59 -2.09 -2.75
N ILE A 166 3.44 -1.62 -3.99
CA ILE A 166 3.51 -2.44 -5.21
C ILE A 166 4.77 -2.06 -5.98
N ASN A 167 5.59 -3.04 -6.34
CA ASN A 167 6.77 -2.83 -7.16
C ASN A 167 6.35 -2.69 -8.63
N VAL A 168 6.59 -1.53 -9.23
CA VAL A 168 6.03 -1.20 -10.56
C VAL A 168 7.11 -1.12 -11.62
N ALA A 169 8.12 -0.27 -11.42
CA ALA A 169 9.10 0.09 -12.43
C ALA A 169 10.49 0.20 -11.81
N TRP A 170 11.08 -0.93 -11.42
CA TRP A 170 12.40 -0.93 -10.78
C TRP A 170 13.54 -0.74 -11.77
N GLY A 171 13.38 -1.17 -13.03
CA GLY A 171 14.44 -1.14 -14.03
C GLY A 171 15.79 -1.65 -13.47
N ASP A 172 16.86 -0.92 -13.76
CA ASP A 172 18.22 -1.23 -13.27
C ASP A 172 18.45 -0.85 -11.79
N GLN A 173 17.44 -0.33 -11.09
CA GLN A 173 17.54 0.13 -9.70
C GLN A 173 17.15 -0.95 -8.68
N MET A 174 16.94 -2.20 -9.12
CA MET A 174 16.60 -3.30 -8.22
C MET A 174 17.68 -3.49 -7.14
N PRO A 175 17.32 -3.49 -5.84
CA PRO A 175 18.27 -3.83 -4.78
C PRO A 175 18.77 -5.27 -4.91
N GLU A 176 20.08 -5.48 -4.93
CA GLU A 176 20.70 -6.79 -5.13
C GLU A 176 20.27 -7.80 -4.05
N GLU A 177 20.06 -7.32 -2.82
CA GLU A 177 19.60 -8.12 -1.68
C GLU A 177 18.18 -8.65 -1.83
N LEU A 178 17.38 -8.04 -2.71
CA LEU A 178 16.02 -8.47 -3.02
C LEU A 178 15.96 -9.38 -4.24
N SER A 179 17.08 -9.56 -4.95
CA SER A 179 17.20 -10.43 -6.11
C SER A 179 16.74 -11.86 -5.78
N GLY A 180 15.82 -12.39 -6.58
CA GLY A 180 15.22 -13.71 -6.40
C GLY A 180 14.11 -13.81 -5.34
N SER A 181 13.88 -12.78 -4.53
CA SER A 181 12.81 -12.76 -3.51
C SER A 181 11.72 -11.72 -3.76
N ALA A 182 12.02 -10.68 -4.54
CA ALA A 182 11.09 -9.67 -5.02
C ALA A 182 11.07 -9.61 -6.56
N VAL A 183 10.08 -8.91 -7.09
CA VAL A 183 9.92 -8.63 -8.52
C VAL A 183 9.10 -7.36 -8.70
N SER A 184 9.31 -6.62 -9.78
CA SER A 184 8.44 -5.52 -10.22
C SER A 184 7.61 -5.85 -11.47
N LEU A 185 6.53 -5.09 -11.69
CA LEU A 185 5.65 -5.33 -12.84
C LEU A 185 6.38 -5.24 -14.18
N ASP A 186 7.25 -4.24 -14.37
CA ASP A 186 8.04 -4.02 -15.60
C ASP A 186 9.01 -5.16 -15.95
N GLU A 187 9.36 -6.03 -15.00
CA GLU A 187 10.11 -7.27 -15.28
C GLU A 187 9.22 -8.38 -15.88
N LEU A 188 7.93 -8.38 -15.55
CA LEU A 188 6.99 -9.47 -15.85
C LEU A 188 6.14 -9.20 -17.08
N ILE A 189 5.90 -7.92 -17.37
CA ILE A 189 5.12 -7.48 -18.51
C ILE A 189 6.08 -6.93 -19.57
N ALA A 190 5.82 -7.20 -20.84
CA ALA A 190 6.54 -6.54 -21.93
C ALA A 190 6.48 -5.02 -21.70
N PRO A 191 7.54 -4.25 -22.02
CA PRO A 191 7.63 -2.84 -21.64
C PRO A 191 6.40 -2.07 -22.11
N VAL A 192 5.49 -1.82 -21.16
CA VAL A 192 4.50 -0.76 -21.29
C VAL A 192 5.30 0.49 -21.02
N ALA A 193 5.19 1.51 -21.89
CA ALA A 193 5.86 2.78 -21.65
C ALA A 193 5.66 3.17 -20.18
N PRO A 194 6.74 3.52 -19.43
CA PRO A 194 6.60 3.87 -18.03
C PRO A 194 5.50 4.94 -17.92
N PRO A 195 4.61 4.88 -16.90
CA PRO A 195 3.55 5.86 -16.76
C PRO A 195 4.18 7.25 -16.85
N ASP A 196 3.73 8.06 -17.81
CA ASP A 196 4.34 9.34 -18.16
C ASP A 196 4.63 10.14 -16.88
N ARG A 197 5.92 10.23 -16.51
CA ARG A 197 6.40 11.03 -15.39
C ARG A 197 6.90 12.33 -15.96
N VAL A 198 6.17 13.40 -15.67
CA VAL A 198 6.68 14.74 -15.87
C VAL A 198 6.79 15.35 -14.48
N ASP A 199 8.03 15.70 -14.12
CA ASP A 199 8.41 16.35 -12.85
C ASP A 199 7.73 17.72 -12.67
#